data_AF-A0A252B162-F1
#
_entry.id   AF-A0A252B162-F1
#
_cell.length_a   1.000
_cell.length_b   1.000
_cell.length_c   1.000
_cell.angle_alpha   90.00
_cell.angle_beta   90.00
_cell.angle_gamma   90.00
#
_symmetry.space_group_name_H-M   'P 1'
#
loop_
_entity.id
_entity.type
_entity.pdbx_description
1 polymer ?
#
loop_
_entity_poly.entity_id
_entity_poly.type
_entity_poly.pdbx_seq_one_letter_code
_entity_poly.pdbx_strand_id
1 'polypeptide(L)'
;MMLRNNTVKTVFLLSLALFVSHPAKAETSIIGLGNFSCEKYLKLLDINPRSDEKFMAWAQGYISGLSNDLSQSNPNSNPNDFVSNMTYGSEKIKQSCIENPESKFYTAVESAFHDIEKHQGAE
;
A
#
# COMPACT_ATOMS: atom_id res chain seq x y z
N MET A 1 62.12 -1.50 -4.03
CA MET A 1 61.18 -1.23 -2.92
C MET A 1 60.00 -0.39 -3.45
N MET A 2 59.10 -0.97 -4.26
CA MET A 2 57.95 -0.25 -4.88
C MET A 2 56.64 -1.06 -4.89
N LEU A 3 56.69 -2.35 -4.55
CA LEU A 3 55.51 -3.25 -4.56
C LEU A 3 54.61 -3.09 -3.32
N ARG A 4 55.06 -2.41 -2.26
CA ARG A 4 54.32 -2.32 -0.98
C ARG A 4 53.23 -1.25 -0.97
N ASN A 5 53.29 -0.26 -1.86
CA ASN A 5 52.32 0.85 -1.91
C ASN A 5 51.07 0.54 -2.74
N ASN A 6 51.18 -0.34 -3.75
CA ASN A 6 50.06 -0.64 -4.62
C ASN A 6 49.04 -1.57 -3.94
N THR A 7 49.50 -2.52 -3.12
CA THR A 7 48.64 -3.49 -2.43
C THR A 7 47.70 -2.83 -1.41
N VAL A 8 48.16 -1.77 -0.74
CA VAL A 8 47.35 -1.05 0.27
C VAL A 8 46.20 -0.28 -0.39
N LYS A 9 46.43 0.29 -1.58
CA LYS A 9 45.39 1.01 -2.33
C LYS A 9 44.30 0.06 -2.84
N THR A 10 44.66 -1.14 -3.28
CA THR A 10 43.68 -2.14 -3.74
C THR A 10 42.80 -2.65 -2.59
N VAL A 11 43.38 -2.87 -1.40
CA VAL A 11 42.61 -3.27 -0.22
C VAL A 11 41.65 -2.15 0.20
N PHE A 12 42.10 -0.89 0.19
CA PHE A 12 41.25 0.24 0.58
C PHE A 12 40.06 0.45 -0.38
N LEU A 13 40.27 0.25 -1.69
CA LEU A 13 39.21 0.34 -2.69
C LEU A 13 38.21 -0.83 -2.63
N LEU A 14 38.67 -2.05 -2.33
CA LEU A 14 37.78 -3.20 -2.11
C LEU A 14 36.89 -3.02 -0.87
N SER A 15 37.44 -2.44 0.20
CA SER A 15 36.69 -2.16 1.43
C SER A 15 35.57 -1.14 1.22
N LEU A 16 35.76 -0.15 0.34
CA LEU A 16 34.72 0.85 0.05
C LEU A 16 33.53 0.27 -0.74
N ALA A 17 33.76 -0.75 -1.58
CA ALA A 17 32.70 -1.39 -2.36
C ALA A 17 31.74 -2.24 -1.50
N LEU A 18 32.18 -2.72 -0.33
CA LEU A 18 31.35 -3.51 0.59
C LEU A 18 30.38 -2.67 1.43
N PHE A 19 30.52 -1.33 1.44
CA PHE A 19 29.62 -0.43 2.17
C PHE A 19 28.50 0.16 1.33
N VAL A 20 28.36 -0.24 0.05
CA VAL A 20 27.18 0.11 -0.75
C VAL A 20 26.05 -0.87 -0.39
N SER A 21 25.55 -0.77 0.85
CA SER A 21 24.30 -1.42 1.24
C SER A 21 23.17 -0.70 0.52
N HIS A 22 22.68 -1.30 -0.57
CA HIS A 22 21.41 -0.92 -1.15
C HIS A 22 20.34 -1.21 -0.09
N PRO A 23 19.47 -0.25 0.26
CA PRO A 23 18.32 -0.56 1.10
C PRO A 23 17.50 -1.62 0.38
N ALA A 24 17.46 -2.83 0.93
CA ALA A 24 16.60 -3.89 0.42
C ALA A 24 15.15 -3.46 0.69
N LYS A 25 14.49 -2.93 -0.33
CA LYS A 25 13.04 -2.68 -0.26
C LYS A 25 12.38 -4.06 -0.24
N ALA A 26 11.93 -4.48 0.93
CA ALA A 26 11.15 -5.70 1.04
C ALA A 26 9.86 -5.53 0.22
N GLU A 27 9.68 -6.37 -0.79
CA GLU A 27 8.47 -6.37 -1.61
C GLU A 27 7.35 -7.02 -0.80
N THR A 28 6.39 -6.22 -0.33
CA THR A 28 5.26 -6.71 0.45
C THR A 28 4.19 -7.25 -0.50
N SER A 29 3.95 -8.56 -0.43
CA SER A 29 2.84 -9.17 -1.18
C SER A 29 1.56 -9.09 -0.36
N ILE A 30 0.50 -8.51 -0.96
CA ILE A 30 -0.82 -8.50 -0.34
C ILE A 30 -1.45 -9.89 -0.52
N ILE A 31 -1.83 -10.51 0.60
CA ILE A 31 -2.49 -11.82 0.64
C ILE A 31 -3.94 -11.70 1.15
N GLY A 32 -4.76 -12.73 0.91
CA GLY A 32 -6.13 -12.77 1.39
C GLY A 32 -7.10 -11.92 0.57
N LEU A 33 -8.05 -11.26 1.26
CA LEU A 33 -9.17 -10.54 0.62
C LEU A 33 -8.69 -9.41 -0.31
N GLY A 34 -7.62 -8.69 0.07
CA GLY A 34 -7.03 -7.65 -0.77
C GLY A 34 -6.56 -8.10 -2.15
N ASN A 35 -6.14 -9.36 -2.29
CA ASN A 35 -5.63 -9.91 -3.54
C ASN A 35 -6.72 -10.51 -4.44
N PHE A 36 -7.98 -10.52 -4.00
CA PHE A 36 -9.09 -10.90 -4.88
C PHE A 36 -9.27 -9.83 -5.95
N SER A 37 -9.74 -10.24 -7.14
CA SER A 37 -10.16 -9.27 -8.13
C SER A 37 -11.42 -8.54 -7.66
N CYS A 38 -11.59 -7.31 -8.11
CA CYS A 38 -12.79 -6.53 -7.91
C CYS A 38 -14.04 -7.27 -8.43
N GLU A 39 -13.94 -7.97 -9.56
CA GLU A 39 -15.01 -8.83 -10.07
C GLU A 39 -15.42 -9.92 -9.06
N LYS A 40 -14.44 -10.54 -8.39
CA LYS A 40 -14.72 -11.56 -7.37
C LYS A 40 -15.36 -10.96 -6.13
N TYR A 41 -14.93 -9.76 -5.70
CA TYR A 41 -15.58 -9.02 -4.63
C TYR A 41 -17.05 -8.74 -4.98
N LEU A 42 -17.34 -8.18 -6.16
CA LEU A 42 -18.68 -7.85 -6.62
C LEU A 42 -19.58 -9.09 -6.71
N LYS A 43 -19.06 -10.21 -7.23
CA LYS A 43 -19.79 -11.50 -7.26
C LYS A 43 -20.13 -12.00 -5.85
N LEU A 44 -19.20 -11.91 -4.91
CA LEU A 44 -19.44 -12.34 -3.52
C LEU A 44 -20.45 -11.44 -2.80
N LEU A 45 -20.46 -10.14 -3.13
CA LEU A 45 -21.44 -9.18 -2.63
C LEU A 45 -22.85 -9.51 -3.12
N ASP A 46 -23.00 -9.87 -4.39
CA ASP A 46 -24.27 -10.26 -5.01
C ASP A 46 -24.84 -11.55 -4.38
N ILE A 47 -23.99 -12.57 -4.19
CA ILE A 47 -24.39 -13.86 -3.61
C ILE A 47 -24.71 -13.73 -2.11
N ASN A 48 -23.90 -12.95 -1.37
CA ASN A 48 -24.05 -12.79 0.06
C ASN A 48 -23.64 -11.36 0.47
N PRO A 49 -24.62 -10.46 0.70
CA PRO A 49 -24.35 -9.09 1.12
C PRO A 49 -23.51 -8.96 2.39
N ARG A 50 -23.55 -9.96 3.30
CA ARG A 50 -22.71 -9.98 4.51
C ARG A 50 -21.23 -10.17 4.23
N SER A 51 -20.85 -10.52 2.99
CA SER A 51 -19.45 -10.56 2.58
C SER A 51 -18.81 -9.17 2.66
N ASP A 52 -19.60 -8.11 2.44
CA ASP A 52 -19.11 -6.74 2.44
C ASP A 52 -18.43 -6.36 3.76
N GLU A 53 -19.04 -6.71 4.90
CA GLU A 53 -18.51 -6.46 6.24
C GLU A 53 -17.07 -6.99 6.40
N LYS A 54 -16.78 -8.16 5.83
CA LYS A 54 -15.44 -8.78 5.90
C LYS A 54 -14.42 -8.05 5.03
N PHE A 55 -14.81 -7.65 3.82
CA PHE A 55 -13.96 -6.87 2.92
C PHE A 55 -13.68 -5.48 3.50
N MET A 56 -14.70 -4.84 4.06
CA MET A 56 -14.62 -3.54 4.70
C MET A 56 -13.76 -3.56 5.97
N ALA A 57 -13.94 -4.57 6.85
CA ALA A 57 -13.05 -4.74 8.00
C ALA A 57 -11.59 -4.98 7.59
N TRP A 58 -11.36 -5.75 6.53
CA TRP A 58 -10.02 -5.95 5.97
C TRP A 58 -9.45 -4.64 5.41
N ALA A 59 -10.25 -3.84 4.68
CA ALA A 59 -9.83 -2.56 4.11
C ALA A 59 -9.38 -1.57 5.20
N GLN A 60 -10.12 -1.47 6.31
CA GLN A 60 -9.73 -0.64 7.46
C GLN A 60 -8.40 -1.09 8.07
N GLY A 61 -8.23 -2.40 8.29
CA GLY A 61 -6.99 -2.95 8.80
C GLY A 61 -5.81 -2.71 7.86
N TYR A 62 -6.05 -2.80 6.55
CA TYR A 62 -5.05 -2.53 5.52
C TYR A 62 -4.59 -1.06 5.56
N ILE A 63 -5.51 -0.09 5.51
CA ILE A 63 -5.15 1.34 5.58
C ILE A 63 -4.47 1.68 6.91
N SER A 64 -4.95 1.14 8.03
CA SER A 64 -4.29 1.31 9.33
C SER A 64 -2.85 0.76 9.34
N GLY A 65 -2.60 -0.35 8.64
CA GLY A 65 -1.27 -0.95 8.53
C GLY A 65 -0.30 -0.13 7.68
N LEU A 66 -0.81 0.69 6.77
CA LEU A 66 -0.02 1.60 5.93
C LEU A 66 0.30 2.94 6.61
N SER A 67 -0.10 3.15 7.87
CA SER A 67 0.02 4.45 8.56
C SER A 67 1.39 5.11 8.44
N ASN A 68 2.47 4.35 8.65
CA ASN A 68 3.84 4.87 8.55
C ASN A 68 4.20 5.27 7.12
N ASP A 69 3.80 4.48 6.12
CA ASP A 69 4.08 4.75 4.71
C ASP A 69 3.27 5.96 4.21
N LEU A 70 2.01 6.06 4.65
CA LEU A 70 1.13 7.19 4.38
C LEU A 70 1.66 8.47 5.01
N SER A 71 2.09 8.44 6.27
CA SER A 71 2.65 9.62 6.94
C SER A 71 3.94 10.14 6.28
N GLN A 72 4.73 9.24 5.67
CA GLN A 72 5.93 9.61 4.93
C GLN A 72 5.61 10.24 3.57
N SER A 73 4.55 9.79 2.90
CA SER A 73 4.12 10.34 1.61
C SER A 73 3.33 11.65 1.76
N ASN A 74 2.49 11.73 2.79
CA ASN A 74 1.70 12.89 3.15
C ASN A 74 1.66 13.02 4.69
N PRO A 75 2.39 13.97 5.30
CA PRO A 75 2.40 14.17 6.75
C PRO A 75 1.04 14.51 7.37
N ASN A 76 0.09 14.98 6.55
CA ASN A 76 -1.28 15.28 6.97
C ASN A 76 -2.22 14.09 6.79
N SER A 77 -1.75 12.97 6.23
CA SER A 77 -2.56 11.77 6.12
C SER A 77 -2.89 11.23 7.51
N ASN A 78 -4.17 10.91 7.72
CA ASN A 78 -4.62 10.27 8.94
C ASN A 78 -5.43 9.02 8.54
N PRO A 79 -4.89 7.80 8.77
CA PRO A 79 -5.58 6.55 8.45
C PRO A 79 -6.97 6.42 9.10
N ASN A 80 -7.21 7.13 10.21
CA ASN A 80 -8.52 7.16 10.86
C ASN A 80 -9.60 7.86 10.01
N ASP A 81 -9.20 8.70 9.05
CA ASP A 81 -10.14 9.37 8.13
C ASP A 81 -10.85 8.37 7.24
N PHE A 82 -10.18 7.26 6.89
CA PHE A 82 -10.80 6.15 6.18
C PHE A 82 -11.90 5.51 7.02
N VAL A 83 -11.65 5.30 8.31
CA VAL A 83 -12.59 4.66 9.24
C VAL A 83 -13.77 5.59 9.54
N SER A 84 -13.52 6.88 9.74
CA SER A 84 -14.57 7.86 10.02
C SER A 84 -15.48 8.11 8.82
N ASN A 85 -14.97 7.96 7.60
CA ASN A 85 -15.72 8.10 6.34
C ASN A 85 -16.05 6.76 5.69
N MET A 86 -16.17 5.67 6.47
CA MET A 86 -16.28 4.32 5.90
C MET A 86 -17.48 4.14 4.95
N THR A 87 -18.61 4.81 5.19
CA THR A 87 -19.77 4.76 4.29
C THR A 87 -19.42 5.30 2.91
N TYR A 88 -18.72 6.45 2.86
CA TYR A 88 -18.26 7.02 1.60
C TYR A 88 -17.14 6.17 0.98
N GLY A 89 -16.21 5.70 1.80
CA GLY A 89 -15.11 4.83 1.38
C GLY A 89 -15.62 3.53 0.74
N SER A 90 -16.65 2.89 1.30
CA SER A 90 -17.22 1.65 0.75
C SER A 90 -17.92 1.88 -0.59
N GLU A 91 -18.64 3.00 -0.74
CA GLU A 91 -19.23 3.40 -2.02
C GLU A 91 -18.15 3.62 -3.08
N LYS A 92 -17.06 4.29 -2.73
CA LYS A 92 -15.92 4.51 -3.63
C LYS A 92 -15.18 3.24 -4.00
N ILE A 93 -14.99 2.33 -3.05
CA ILE A 93 -14.42 1.00 -3.34
C ILE A 93 -15.30 0.26 -4.34
N LYS A 94 -16.61 0.24 -4.10
CA LYS A 94 -17.55 -0.44 -5.00
C LYS A 94 -17.55 0.18 -6.39
N GLN A 95 -17.54 1.51 -6.48
CA GLN A 95 -17.47 2.23 -7.75
C GLN A 95 -16.17 1.91 -8.50
N SER A 96 -15.01 2.02 -7.83
CA SER A 96 -13.71 1.70 -8.40
C SER A 96 -13.66 0.26 -8.94
N CYS A 97 -14.25 -0.69 -8.20
CA CYS A 97 -14.36 -2.08 -8.62
C CYS A 97 -15.32 -2.31 -9.79
N ILE A 98 -16.38 -1.52 -9.94
CA ILE A 98 -17.27 -1.57 -11.12
C ILE A 98 -16.53 -1.05 -12.34
N GLU A 99 -15.74 0.02 -12.18
CA GLU A 99 -14.97 0.64 -13.27
C GLU A 99 -13.80 -0.23 -13.73
N ASN A 100 -13.16 -0.97 -12.81
CA ASN A 100 -11.95 -1.77 -13.07
C ASN A 100 -12.07 -3.19 -12.49
N PRO A 101 -12.91 -4.07 -13.06
CA PRO A 101 -13.24 -5.37 -12.47
C PRO A 101 -12.04 -6.33 -12.36
N GLU A 102 -11.06 -6.22 -13.25
CA GLU A 102 -9.83 -7.02 -13.23
C GLU A 102 -8.80 -6.57 -12.18
N SER A 103 -8.94 -5.35 -11.66
CA SER A 103 -8.06 -4.80 -10.63
C SER A 103 -8.17 -5.57 -9.31
N LYS A 104 -7.17 -5.40 -8.44
CA LYS A 104 -7.16 -6.04 -7.13
C LYS A 104 -8.02 -5.24 -6.16
N PHE A 105 -8.64 -5.90 -5.20
CA PHE A 105 -9.47 -5.22 -4.20
C PHE A 105 -8.67 -4.17 -3.42
N TYR A 106 -7.41 -4.46 -3.06
CA TYR A 106 -6.58 -3.49 -2.33
C TYR A 106 -6.34 -2.19 -3.11
N THR A 107 -6.24 -2.23 -4.45
CA THR A 107 -6.05 -1.01 -5.26
C THR A 107 -7.29 -0.12 -5.25
N ALA A 108 -8.49 -0.72 -5.19
CA ALA A 108 -9.73 0.03 -5.00
C ALA A 108 -9.80 0.69 -3.62
N VAL A 109 -9.26 0.03 -2.58
CA VAL A 109 -9.17 0.59 -1.22
C VAL A 109 -8.21 1.78 -1.17
N GLU A 110 -7.02 1.68 -1.77
CA GLU A 110 -6.08 2.80 -1.88
C GLU A 110 -6.71 3.98 -2.64
N SER A 111 -7.39 3.71 -3.76
CA SER A 111 -8.09 4.74 -4.53
C SER A 111 -9.17 5.45 -3.71
N ALA A 112 -9.95 4.71 -2.92
CA ALA A 112 -10.98 5.30 -2.07
C ALA A 112 -10.38 6.14 -0.93
N PHE A 113 -9.27 5.69 -0.34
CA PHE A 113 -8.57 6.46 0.69
C PHE A 113 -8.05 7.79 0.15
N HIS A 114 -7.37 7.79 -1.00
CA HIS A 114 -6.88 9.02 -1.61
C HIS A 114 -8.01 9.99 -2.00
N ASP A 115 -9.17 9.45 -2.39
CA ASP A 115 -10.33 10.28 -2.67
C ASP A 115 -10.87 10.94 -1.39
N ILE A 116 -10.88 10.24 -0.25
CA ILE A 116 -11.24 10.82 1.06
C ILE A 116 -10.27 11.94 1.44
N GLU A 117 -8.95 11.70 1.33
CA GLU A 117 -7.92 12.72 1.64
C GLU A 117 -8.14 13.99 0.82
N LYS A 118 -8.47 13.84 -0.47
CA LYS A 118 -8.73 14.98 -1.36
C LYS A 118 -9.99 15.76 -1.00
N HIS A 119 -11.06 15.07 -0.59
CA HIS A 119 -12.31 15.74 -0.22
C HIS A 119 -12.22 16.46 1.13
N GLN A 120 -11.40 15.97 2.06
CA GLN A 120 -11.18 16.63 3.35
C GLN A 120 -10.19 17.80 3.27
N GLY A 121 -9.21 17.77 2.35
CA GLY A 121 -8.28 18.88 2.13
C GLY A 121 -8.83 20.07 1.34
N ALA A 122 -10.13 20.09 1.04
CA ALA A 122 -10.81 21.13 0.27
C ALA A 122 -11.57 22.15 1.13
N GLU A 123 -11.44 22.06 2.47
CA GLU A 123 -11.96 23.05 3.44
C GLU A 123 -10.89 24.05 3.89
#